data_AF-A0A970JL64-F1
#
_entry.id   AF-A0A970JL64-F1
#
_cell.length_a   1.000
_cell.length_b   1.000
_cell.length_c   1.000
_cell.angle_alpha   90.00
_cell.angle_beta   90.00
_cell.angle_gamma   90.00
#
_symmetry.space_group_name_H-M   'P 1'
#
loop_
_entity.id
_entity.type
_entity.pdbx_description
1 polymer ?
#
loop_
_entity_poly.entity_id
_entity_poly.type
_entity_poly.pdbx_seq_one_letter_code
_entity_poly.pdbx_strand_id
1 'polypeptide(L)'
;MKRVSRVIQYVDGIIEKIPSAEKRKQAYVHTYGVSQYCALLAAKRGLDPELAYISGLLHDIYTYFSGSGMYHAYSGAEMARVAIRNMNIFSDDEKIIILSAIFHHSQKKQIHDGYDEVLKDADILSLFFNDPEFRVFYRDAQRLENLLKELKITAALTEHGHELAMSQGIKFKRSLFADIAEEMASKNIRGERESAQFMDIIRYYPEESAFDDLKNGWCAAFVYHCVLKAGLALPIKLPPCKYRFAGVGAWFEWGMENGLCFSDTDGIVPERGDIVIYNNIISPENKPANGAWHDHMGIVLSCDGDRLRAAEGNIYNKNVSGVIERKRGGTIGCYIRIPDDFDCEDWSGDYKKYLRNVAGI
;
A
#
# COMPACT_ATOMS: atom_id res chain seq x y z
N MET A 1 -19.98 3.51 -22.66
CA MET A 1 -19.58 2.27 -23.40
C MET A 1 -18.10 2.19 -23.73
N LYS A 2 -17.50 3.08 -24.55
CA LYS A 2 -16.06 3.00 -24.89
C LYS A 2 -15.11 3.16 -23.68
N ARG A 3 -15.46 4.03 -22.72
CA ARG A 3 -14.70 4.25 -21.47
C ARG A 3 -14.68 3.00 -20.59
N VAL A 4 -15.87 2.49 -20.23
CA VAL A 4 -16.04 1.27 -19.43
C VAL A 4 -15.29 0.09 -20.04
N SER A 5 -15.40 -0.15 -21.36
CA SER A 5 -14.67 -1.26 -22.01
C SER A 5 -13.15 -1.15 -21.85
N ARG A 6 -12.58 0.06 -21.87
CA ARG A 6 -11.14 0.27 -21.66
C ARG A 6 -10.73 -0.01 -20.21
N VAL A 7 -11.57 0.35 -19.24
CA VAL A 7 -11.35 0.02 -17.82
C VAL A 7 -11.46 -1.48 -17.59
N ILE A 8 -12.46 -2.14 -18.18
CA ILE A 8 -12.62 -3.60 -18.12
C ILE A 8 -11.38 -4.31 -18.65
N GLN A 9 -10.88 -3.95 -19.84
CA GLN A 9 -9.66 -4.56 -20.39
C GLN A 9 -8.46 -4.44 -19.46
N TYR A 10 -8.32 -3.30 -18.78
CA TYR A 10 -7.26 -3.09 -17.81
C TYR A 10 -7.42 -3.96 -16.56
N VAL A 11 -8.63 -3.99 -15.98
CA VAL A 11 -8.94 -4.76 -14.77
C VAL A 11 -8.85 -6.26 -15.03
N ASP A 12 -9.45 -6.73 -16.12
CA ASP A 12 -9.39 -8.15 -16.51
C ASP A 12 -7.95 -8.60 -16.74
N GLY A 13 -7.12 -7.78 -17.42
CA GLY A 13 -5.70 -8.07 -17.62
C GLY A 13 -4.88 -8.16 -16.33
N ILE A 14 -5.35 -7.58 -15.23
CA ILE A 14 -4.75 -7.76 -13.88
C ILE A 14 -5.26 -9.07 -13.28
N ILE A 15 -6.57 -9.31 -13.31
CA ILE A 15 -7.19 -10.52 -12.73
C ILE A 15 -6.66 -11.78 -13.43
N GLU A 16 -6.49 -11.77 -14.75
CA GLU A 16 -5.98 -12.90 -15.54
C GLU A 16 -4.62 -13.41 -15.05
N LYS A 17 -3.78 -12.51 -14.52
CA LYS A 17 -2.43 -12.81 -14.01
C LYS A 17 -2.42 -13.49 -12.64
N ILE A 18 -3.56 -13.54 -11.92
CA ILE A 18 -3.64 -14.26 -10.65
C ILE A 18 -3.43 -15.77 -10.92
N PRO A 19 -2.42 -16.43 -10.30
CA PRO A 19 -2.10 -17.83 -10.64
C PRO A 19 -3.19 -18.84 -10.29
N SER A 20 -3.93 -18.61 -9.20
CA SER A 20 -4.99 -19.51 -8.74
C SER A 20 -6.29 -19.27 -9.51
N ALA A 21 -6.76 -20.30 -10.23
CA ALA A 21 -8.02 -20.24 -10.97
C ALA A 21 -9.23 -19.93 -10.07
N GLU A 22 -9.23 -20.46 -8.85
CA GLU A 22 -10.28 -20.19 -7.86
C GLU A 22 -10.25 -18.73 -7.40
N LYS A 23 -9.06 -18.21 -7.05
CA LYS A 23 -8.93 -16.78 -6.70
C LYS A 23 -9.30 -15.85 -7.85
N ARG A 24 -8.99 -16.22 -9.11
CA ARG A 24 -9.46 -15.48 -10.30
C ARG A 24 -10.97 -15.41 -10.40
N LYS A 25 -11.63 -16.56 -10.25
CA LYS A 25 -13.09 -16.64 -10.28
C LYS A 25 -13.69 -15.75 -9.19
N GLN A 26 -13.16 -15.82 -7.97
CA GLN A 26 -13.58 -14.97 -6.85
C GLN A 26 -13.38 -13.48 -7.15
N ALA A 27 -12.22 -13.09 -7.69
CA ALA A 27 -11.94 -11.71 -8.08
C ALA A 27 -12.91 -11.18 -9.14
N TYR A 28 -13.25 -11.98 -10.16
CA TYR A 28 -14.25 -11.59 -11.16
C TYR A 28 -15.63 -11.42 -10.55
N VAL A 29 -16.11 -12.39 -9.78
CA VAL A 29 -17.45 -12.34 -9.15
C VAL A 29 -17.55 -11.13 -8.22
N HIS A 30 -16.55 -10.91 -7.37
CA HIS A 30 -16.52 -9.78 -6.46
C HIS A 30 -16.49 -8.44 -7.20
N THR A 31 -15.53 -8.25 -8.10
CA THR A 31 -15.33 -6.98 -8.81
C THR A 31 -16.58 -6.57 -9.60
N TYR A 32 -17.11 -7.47 -10.43
CA TYR A 32 -18.29 -7.16 -11.24
C TYR A 32 -19.56 -7.02 -10.39
N GLY A 33 -19.70 -7.81 -9.30
CA GLY A 33 -20.78 -7.65 -8.33
C GLY A 33 -20.77 -6.26 -7.70
N VAL A 34 -19.62 -5.83 -7.17
CA VAL A 34 -19.45 -4.48 -6.60
C VAL A 34 -19.75 -3.40 -7.64
N SER A 35 -19.21 -3.50 -8.85
CA SER A 35 -19.49 -2.51 -9.92
C SER A 35 -20.98 -2.37 -10.23
N GLN A 36 -21.70 -3.48 -10.33
CA GLN A 36 -23.14 -3.49 -10.61
C GLN A 36 -23.94 -2.87 -9.45
N TYR A 37 -23.59 -3.19 -8.20
CA TYR A 37 -24.20 -2.55 -7.03
C TYR A 37 -23.88 -1.06 -6.96
N CYS A 38 -22.66 -0.64 -7.30
CA CYS A 38 -22.30 0.77 -7.40
C CYS A 38 -23.22 1.52 -8.39
N ALA A 39 -23.43 0.97 -9.58
CA ALA A 39 -24.31 1.59 -10.58
C ALA A 39 -25.76 1.69 -10.08
N LEU A 40 -26.27 0.63 -9.45
CA LEU A 40 -27.63 0.59 -8.89
C LEU A 40 -27.80 1.64 -7.78
N LEU A 41 -26.87 1.69 -6.83
CA LEU A 41 -26.92 2.62 -5.72
C LEU A 41 -26.74 4.07 -6.18
N ALA A 42 -25.83 4.34 -7.12
CA ALA A 42 -25.66 5.66 -7.71
C ALA A 42 -26.93 6.15 -8.39
N ALA A 43 -27.58 5.31 -9.21
CA ALA A 43 -28.84 5.65 -9.87
C ALA A 43 -29.94 6.01 -8.86
N LYS A 44 -30.05 5.25 -7.76
CA LYS A 44 -31.01 5.52 -6.67
C LYS A 44 -30.71 6.82 -5.93
N ARG A 45 -29.43 7.17 -5.76
CA ARG A 45 -28.95 8.33 -5.00
C ARG A 45 -28.78 9.59 -5.86
N GLY A 46 -29.12 9.55 -7.15
CA GLY A 46 -29.00 10.70 -8.06
C GLY A 46 -27.55 11.03 -8.45
N LEU A 47 -26.64 10.05 -8.40
CA LEU A 47 -25.26 10.14 -8.86
C LEU A 47 -25.10 9.50 -10.25
N ASP A 48 -23.97 9.73 -10.92
CA ASP A 48 -23.66 9.14 -12.22
C ASP A 48 -23.36 7.63 -12.08
N PRO A 49 -24.21 6.74 -12.65
CA PRO A 49 -23.99 5.30 -12.56
C PRO A 49 -22.75 4.81 -13.32
N GLU A 50 -22.32 5.47 -14.41
CA GLU A 50 -21.13 5.08 -15.16
C GLU A 50 -19.87 5.31 -14.32
N LEU A 51 -19.76 6.46 -13.65
CA LEU A 51 -18.63 6.75 -12.76
C LEU A 51 -18.60 5.80 -11.55
N ALA A 52 -19.75 5.53 -10.93
CA ALA A 52 -19.82 4.60 -9.81
C ALA A 52 -19.43 3.17 -10.23
N TYR A 53 -19.90 2.71 -11.39
CA TYR A 53 -19.53 1.40 -11.95
C TYR A 53 -18.02 1.28 -12.16
N ILE A 54 -17.40 2.33 -12.72
CA ILE A 54 -15.94 2.40 -12.94
C ILE A 54 -15.17 2.40 -11.62
N SER A 55 -15.64 3.13 -10.60
CA SER A 55 -15.04 3.07 -9.26
C SER A 55 -15.10 1.66 -8.69
N GLY A 56 -16.22 0.96 -8.83
CA GLY A 56 -16.35 -0.44 -8.43
C GLY A 56 -15.43 -1.39 -9.21
N LEU A 57 -15.19 -1.15 -10.50
CA LEU A 57 -14.27 -1.99 -11.29
C LEU A 57 -12.82 -1.85 -10.80
N LEU A 58 -12.46 -0.66 -10.34
CA LEU A 58 -11.08 -0.31 -9.99
C LEU A 58 -10.74 -0.52 -8.51
N HIS A 59 -11.71 -0.72 -7.62
CA HIS A 59 -11.50 -0.59 -6.17
C HIS A 59 -10.43 -1.54 -5.58
N ASP A 60 -10.38 -2.77 -6.07
CA ASP A 60 -9.53 -3.83 -5.51
C ASP A 60 -8.36 -4.25 -6.42
N ILE A 61 -8.07 -3.48 -7.47
CA ILE A 61 -7.02 -3.82 -8.46
C ILE A 61 -5.65 -4.07 -7.83
N TYR A 62 -5.34 -3.37 -6.73
CA TYR A 62 -4.07 -3.52 -6.04
C TYR A 62 -3.99 -4.84 -5.26
N THR A 63 -5.11 -5.29 -4.67
CA THR A 63 -5.21 -6.59 -4.02
C THR A 63 -4.92 -7.70 -5.03
N TYR A 64 -5.51 -7.61 -6.21
CA TYR A 64 -5.32 -8.59 -7.30
C TYR A 64 -3.91 -8.58 -7.87
N PHE A 65 -3.34 -7.38 -8.04
CA PHE A 65 -2.00 -7.20 -8.56
C PHE A 65 -0.91 -7.70 -7.59
N SER A 66 -0.95 -7.24 -6.34
CA SER A 66 0.13 -7.49 -5.36
C SER A 66 -0.06 -8.79 -4.56
N GLY A 67 -1.30 -9.30 -4.51
CA GLY A 67 -1.71 -10.38 -3.61
C GLY A 67 -1.85 -9.96 -2.15
N SER A 68 -1.75 -8.66 -1.84
CA SER A 68 -1.86 -8.11 -0.47
C SER A 68 -3.13 -7.29 -0.31
N GLY A 69 -3.95 -7.62 0.69
CA GLY A 69 -5.12 -6.82 1.10
C GLY A 69 -4.80 -5.69 2.09
N MET A 70 -3.54 -5.54 2.48
CA MET A 70 -3.10 -4.59 3.51
C MET A 70 -3.05 -3.17 2.94
N TYR A 71 -3.79 -2.22 3.53
CA TYR A 71 -4.00 -0.85 2.99
C TYR A 71 -4.33 -0.84 1.48
N HIS A 72 -5.11 -1.82 1.02
CA HIS A 72 -5.42 -1.98 -0.41
C HIS A 72 -6.17 -0.78 -0.99
N ALA A 73 -7.01 -0.09 -0.20
CA ALA A 73 -7.71 1.12 -0.65
C ALA A 73 -6.73 2.26 -0.99
N TYR A 74 -5.76 2.54 -0.11
CA TYR A 74 -4.75 3.57 -0.30
C TYR A 74 -3.83 3.24 -1.49
N SER A 75 -3.30 2.01 -1.50
CA SER A 75 -2.39 1.54 -2.55
C SER A 75 -3.11 1.39 -3.90
N GLY A 76 -4.38 0.97 -3.87
CA GLY A 76 -5.29 0.89 -5.00
C GLY A 76 -5.60 2.25 -5.60
N ALA A 77 -5.80 3.28 -4.78
CA ALA A 77 -5.97 4.64 -5.26
C ALA A 77 -4.69 5.15 -5.95
N GLU A 78 -3.50 4.92 -5.40
CA GLU A 78 -2.25 5.33 -6.06
C GLU A 78 -1.99 4.55 -7.36
N MET A 79 -2.30 3.25 -7.40
CA MET A 79 -2.23 2.44 -8.62
C MET A 79 -3.22 2.95 -9.68
N ALA A 80 -4.48 3.15 -9.29
CA ALA A 80 -5.54 3.65 -10.17
C ALA A 80 -5.20 5.05 -10.70
N ARG A 81 -4.59 5.93 -9.90
CA ARG A 81 -4.21 7.30 -10.30
C ARG A 81 -3.30 7.29 -11.52
N VAL A 82 -2.29 6.42 -11.54
CA VAL A 82 -1.39 6.26 -12.68
C VAL A 82 -2.13 5.67 -13.88
N ALA A 83 -2.95 4.64 -13.65
CA ALA A 83 -3.71 3.97 -14.70
C ALA A 83 -4.68 4.91 -15.43
N ILE A 84 -5.55 5.61 -14.69
CA ILE A 84 -6.57 6.49 -15.29
C ILE A 84 -5.96 7.73 -15.95
N ARG A 85 -4.83 8.23 -15.43
CA ARG A 85 -4.04 9.28 -16.09
C ARG A 85 -3.53 8.80 -17.45
N ASN A 86 -2.95 7.61 -17.51
CA ASN A 86 -2.41 7.04 -18.74
C ASN A 86 -3.52 6.66 -19.75
N MET A 87 -4.69 6.24 -19.27
CA MET A 87 -5.84 6.02 -20.14
C MET A 87 -6.29 7.33 -20.82
N ASN A 88 -6.21 8.46 -20.11
CA ASN A 88 -6.56 9.79 -20.58
C ASN A 88 -7.97 9.87 -21.19
N ILE A 89 -8.95 9.30 -20.48
CA ILE A 89 -10.36 9.23 -20.90
C ILE A 89 -11.34 9.85 -19.88
N PHE A 90 -10.80 10.49 -18.84
CA PHE A 90 -11.53 11.07 -17.72
C PHE A 90 -11.13 12.55 -17.54
N SER A 91 -12.06 13.40 -17.16
CA SER A 91 -11.75 14.75 -16.68
C SER A 91 -11.08 14.72 -15.31
N ASP A 92 -10.51 15.84 -14.87
CA ASP A 92 -9.82 15.92 -13.58
C ASP A 92 -10.80 15.75 -12.41
N ASP A 93 -12.02 16.29 -12.51
CA ASP A 93 -13.09 16.07 -11.54
C ASP A 93 -13.53 14.60 -11.48
N GLU A 94 -13.65 13.92 -12.63
CA GLU A 94 -13.98 12.49 -12.68
C GLU A 94 -12.87 11.64 -12.04
N LYS A 95 -11.60 11.97 -12.31
CA LYS A 95 -10.45 11.30 -11.66
C LYS A 95 -10.51 11.47 -10.14
N ILE A 96 -10.80 12.68 -9.66
CA ILE A 96 -10.92 12.95 -8.21
C ILE A 96 -12.06 12.12 -7.59
N ILE A 97 -13.21 12.02 -8.25
CA ILE A 97 -14.33 11.20 -7.79
C ILE A 97 -13.93 9.73 -7.68
N ILE A 98 -13.36 9.17 -8.75
CA ILE A 98 -12.97 7.75 -8.80
C ILE A 98 -11.93 7.45 -7.72
N LEU A 99 -10.88 8.27 -7.63
CA LEU A 99 -9.79 8.05 -6.68
C LEU A 99 -10.23 8.24 -5.23
N SER A 100 -11.11 9.19 -4.94
CA SER A 100 -11.66 9.38 -3.60
C SER A 100 -12.46 8.17 -3.15
N ALA A 101 -13.32 7.64 -4.03
CA ALA A 101 -14.10 6.46 -3.71
C ALA A 101 -13.17 5.28 -3.39
N ILE A 102 -12.17 5.01 -4.24
CA ILE A 102 -11.20 3.94 -4.03
C ILE A 102 -10.38 4.18 -2.76
N PHE A 103 -9.95 5.41 -2.46
CA PHE A 103 -9.12 5.67 -1.28
C PHE A 103 -9.87 5.42 0.03
N HIS A 104 -11.17 5.76 0.06
CA HIS A 104 -11.98 5.71 1.28
C HIS A 104 -12.78 4.42 1.49
N HIS A 105 -12.86 3.50 0.52
CA HIS A 105 -13.83 2.40 0.58
C HIS A 105 -13.58 1.38 1.72
N SER A 106 -12.35 1.29 2.24
CA SER A 106 -12.05 0.48 3.42
C SER A 106 -12.45 1.17 4.74
N GLN A 107 -12.63 2.50 4.74
CA GLN A 107 -12.92 3.32 5.93
C GLN A 107 -14.42 3.33 6.25
N LYS A 108 -14.96 2.13 6.52
CA LYS A 108 -16.37 1.87 6.77
C LYS A 108 -16.86 2.34 8.15
N LYS A 109 -16.07 3.05 8.94
CA LYS A 109 -16.58 3.76 10.14
C LYS A 109 -16.84 5.24 9.88
N GLN A 110 -16.22 5.78 8.85
CA GLN A 110 -16.28 7.19 8.50
C GLN A 110 -17.33 7.41 7.42
N ILE A 111 -17.91 8.61 7.38
CA ILE A 111 -18.83 9.06 6.34
C ILE A 111 -18.09 10.09 5.48
N HIS A 112 -18.07 9.84 4.18
CA HIS A 112 -17.45 10.70 3.16
C HIS A 112 -18.48 11.10 2.10
N ASP A 113 -18.02 11.47 0.91
CA ASP A 113 -18.88 11.98 -0.17
C ASP A 113 -19.70 10.88 -0.85
N GLY A 114 -20.71 11.29 -1.62
CA GLY A 114 -21.71 10.38 -2.20
C GLY A 114 -21.15 9.16 -2.94
N TYR A 115 -20.12 9.32 -3.78
CA TYR A 115 -19.50 8.19 -4.49
C TYR A 115 -18.67 7.28 -3.58
N ASP A 116 -18.08 7.83 -2.53
CA ASP A 116 -17.29 7.09 -1.55
C ASP A 116 -18.23 6.19 -0.74
N GLU A 117 -19.39 6.72 -0.33
CA GLU A 117 -20.44 5.96 0.36
C GLU A 117 -21.08 4.91 -0.56
N VAL A 118 -21.31 5.22 -1.85
CA VAL A 118 -21.78 4.23 -2.82
C VAL A 118 -20.83 3.04 -2.91
N LEU A 119 -19.52 3.27 -2.99
CA LEU A 119 -18.56 2.17 -3.11
C LEU A 119 -18.45 1.36 -1.82
N LYS A 120 -18.44 2.00 -0.64
CA LYS A 120 -18.47 1.31 0.66
C LYS A 120 -19.69 0.39 0.79
N ASP A 121 -20.86 0.90 0.41
CA ASP A 121 -22.12 0.18 0.51
C ASP A 121 -22.19 -0.97 -0.49
N ALA A 122 -21.78 -0.73 -1.74
CA ALA A 122 -21.72 -1.76 -2.78
C ALA A 122 -20.76 -2.91 -2.43
N ASP A 123 -19.61 -2.60 -1.83
CA ASP A 123 -18.63 -3.59 -1.38
C ASP A 123 -19.22 -4.54 -0.32
N ILE A 124 -19.89 -3.99 0.70
CA ILE A 124 -20.58 -4.80 1.72
C ILE A 124 -21.73 -5.60 1.11
N LEU A 125 -22.52 -4.97 0.22
CA LEU A 125 -23.67 -5.60 -0.41
C LEU A 125 -23.27 -6.79 -1.28
N SER A 126 -22.15 -6.67 -2.01
CA SER A 126 -21.57 -7.75 -2.81
C SER A 126 -21.20 -8.96 -1.96
N LEU A 127 -20.53 -8.75 -0.83
CA LEU A 127 -20.17 -9.83 0.07
C LEU A 127 -21.42 -10.50 0.67
N PHE A 128 -22.40 -9.70 1.09
CA PHE A 128 -23.63 -10.18 1.72
C PHE A 128 -24.46 -11.08 0.79
N PHE A 129 -24.68 -10.66 -0.46
CA PHE A 129 -25.52 -11.43 -1.40
C PHE A 129 -24.79 -12.59 -2.08
N ASN A 130 -23.46 -12.62 -2.03
CA ASN A 130 -22.68 -13.76 -2.50
C ASN A 130 -22.48 -14.84 -1.41
N ASP A 131 -22.85 -14.57 -0.15
CA ASP A 131 -22.83 -15.57 0.92
C ASP A 131 -24.20 -16.27 1.05
N PRO A 132 -24.29 -17.60 0.82
CA PRO A 132 -25.57 -18.32 0.93
C PRO A 132 -26.16 -18.32 2.34
N GLU A 133 -25.37 -18.05 3.37
CA GLU A 133 -25.80 -17.95 4.77
C GLU A 133 -26.12 -16.49 5.18
N PHE A 134 -26.05 -15.53 4.24
CA PHE A 134 -26.32 -14.10 4.49
C PHE A 134 -25.52 -13.57 5.68
N ARG A 135 -24.25 -13.94 5.74
CA ARG A 135 -23.36 -13.53 6.83
C ARG A 135 -22.84 -12.13 6.60
N VAL A 136 -22.74 -11.36 7.68
CA VAL A 136 -22.14 -10.01 7.69
C VAL A 136 -21.14 -9.91 8.83
N PHE A 137 -20.01 -9.24 8.59
CA PHE A 137 -19.08 -8.94 9.67
C PHE A 137 -19.73 -8.00 10.67
N TYR A 138 -19.60 -8.27 11.98
CA TYR A 138 -20.25 -7.47 13.02
C TYR A 138 -20.00 -5.95 12.87
N ARG A 139 -18.78 -5.57 12.45
CA ARG A 139 -18.37 -4.17 12.25
C ARG A 139 -19.11 -3.47 11.10
N ASP A 140 -19.62 -4.23 10.15
CA ASP A 140 -20.30 -3.75 8.94
C ASP A 140 -21.83 -3.90 9.05
N ALA A 141 -22.33 -4.63 10.05
CA ALA A 141 -23.74 -4.93 10.26
C ALA A 141 -24.60 -3.67 10.30
N GLN A 142 -24.21 -2.66 11.09
CA GLN A 142 -25.01 -1.44 11.21
C GLN A 142 -25.11 -0.66 9.89
N ARG A 143 -24.04 -0.60 9.09
CA ARG A 143 -24.08 0.03 7.76
C ARG A 143 -24.98 -0.77 6.83
N LEU A 144 -24.85 -2.10 6.81
CA LEU A 144 -25.68 -2.95 5.98
C LEU A 144 -27.16 -2.84 6.33
N GLU A 145 -27.54 -2.81 7.61
CA GLU A 145 -28.92 -2.61 8.04
C GLU A 145 -29.52 -1.31 7.50
N ASN A 146 -28.76 -0.22 7.57
CA ASN A 146 -29.20 1.08 7.06
C ASN A 146 -29.38 1.03 5.54
N LEU A 147 -28.47 0.36 4.83
CA LEU A 147 -28.55 0.15 3.39
C LEU A 147 -29.76 -0.71 3.00
N LEU A 148 -30.02 -1.82 3.71
CA LEU A 148 -31.17 -2.68 3.45
C LEU A 148 -32.49 -1.95 3.70
N LYS A 149 -32.57 -1.09 4.74
CA LYS A 149 -33.71 -0.19 4.97
C LYS A 149 -33.88 0.80 3.81
N GLU A 150 -32.81 1.42 3.34
CA GLU A 150 -32.83 2.33 2.18
C GLU A 150 -33.35 1.63 0.91
N LEU A 151 -32.95 0.38 0.71
CA LEU A 151 -33.33 -0.47 -0.42
C LEU A 151 -34.70 -1.17 -0.24
N LYS A 152 -35.30 -1.08 0.95
CA LYS A 152 -36.54 -1.78 1.32
C LYS A 152 -36.42 -3.31 1.18
N ILE A 153 -35.26 -3.86 1.51
CA ILE A 153 -34.98 -5.29 1.49
C ILE A 153 -35.16 -5.85 2.90
N THR A 154 -35.91 -6.95 3.01
CA THR A 154 -36.02 -7.70 4.27
C THR A 154 -35.13 -8.93 4.18
N ALA A 155 -34.08 -8.97 5.00
CA ALA A 155 -33.18 -10.10 5.10
C ALA A 155 -32.81 -10.35 6.56
N ALA A 156 -32.67 -11.62 6.95
CA ALA A 156 -32.17 -11.99 8.27
C ALA A 156 -30.64 -11.95 8.25
N LEU A 157 -30.06 -11.03 9.02
CA LEU A 157 -28.61 -10.88 9.12
C LEU A 157 -28.05 -11.92 10.10
N THR A 158 -27.06 -12.68 9.66
CA THR A 158 -26.27 -13.52 10.56
C THR A 158 -24.93 -12.83 10.79
N GLU A 159 -24.76 -12.20 11.95
CA GLU A 159 -23.47 -11.60 12.31
C GLU A 159 -22.41 -12.67 12.54
N HIS A 160 -21.19 -12.40 12.06
CA HIS A 160 -20.02 -13.23 12.33
C HIS A 160 -18.76 -12.37 12.54
N GLY A 161 -17.69 -13.03 12.96
CA GLY A 161 -16.39 -12.37 13.16
C GLY A 161 -16.24 -11.61 14.48
N HIS A 162 -17.15 -11.80 15.46
CA HIS A 162 -17.01 -11.29 16.83
C HIS A 162 -15.70 -11.74 17.50
N GLU A 163 -15.26 -12.97 17.23
CA GLU A 163 -14.01 -13.56 17.75
C GLU A 163 -12.80 -13.27 16.83
N LEU A 164 -13.00 -13.21 15.51
CA LEU A 164 -11.94 -12.90 14.53
C LEU A 164 -11.48 -11.43 14.57
N ALA A 165 -12.30 -10.54 15.13
CA ALA A 165 -11.98 -9.12 15.32
C ALA A 165 -10.75 -8.88 16.22
N MET A 166 -10.30 -9.91 16.95
CA MET A 166 -9.12 -9.86 17.82
C MET A 166 -7.98 -10.82 17.43
N SER A 167 -8.13 -11.59 16.35
CA SER A 167 -7.11 -12.58 15.94
C SER A 167 -6.93 -12.56 14.43
N GLN A 168 -6.03 -11.71 13.93
CA GLN A 168 -4.70 -12.24 13.62
C GLN A 168 -3.55 -11.68 14.47
N GLY A 169 -3.78 -10.67 15.32
CA GLY A 169 -2.92 -10.31 16.47
C GLY A 169 -1.42 -10.05 16.23
N ILE A 170 -0.89 -10.23 15.02
CA ILE A 170 0.50 -9.96 14.66
C ILE A 170 0.60 -8.45 14.50
N LYS A 171 0.83 -7.81 15.63
CA LYS A 171 1.28 -6.43 15.68
C LYS A 171 2.75 -6.39 15.33
N PHE A 172 3.19 -5.26 14.77
CA PHE A 172 4.59 -5.07 14.43
C PHE A 172 5.50 -5.30 15.64
N LYS A 173 6.56 -6.08 15.44
CA LYS A 173 7.63 -6.28 16.43
C LYS A 173 8.97 -5.96 15.81
N ARG A 174 9.71 -5.03 16.45
CA ARG A 174 11.00 -4.55 15.96
C ARG A 174 12.07 -5.65 15.94
N SER A 175 12.01 -6.59 16.89
CA SER A 175 12.88 -7.77 16.90
C SER A 175 12.65 -8.66 15.68
N LEU A 176 11.38 -9.02 15.41
CA LEU A 176 10.99 -9.82 14.24
C LEU A 176 11.37 -9.13 12.93
N PHE A 177 11.19 -7.81 12.87
CA PHE A 177 11.62 -7.00 11.72
C PHE A 177 13.11 -7.13 11.42
N ALA A 178 13.96 -7.03 12.45
CA ALA A 178 15.40 -7.21 12.30
C ALA A 178 15.78 -8.65 11.94
N ASP A 179 15.11 -9.65 12.51
CA ASP A 179 15.35 -11.07 12.21
C ASP A 179 15.03 -11.41 10.76
N ILE A 180 13.87 -10.95 10.26
CA ILE A 180 13.48 -11.08 8.85
C ILE A 180 14.52 -10.40 7.95
N ALA A 181 14.92 -9.18 8.29
CA ALA A 181 15.90 -8.42 7.51
C ALA A 181 17.25 -9.14 7.43
N GLU A 182 17.77 -9.63 8.56
CA GLU A 182 19.02 -10.38 8.63
C GLU A 182 18.95 -11.68 7.86
N GLU A 183 17.85 -12.44 7.98
CA GLU A 183 17.63 -13.68 7.24
C GLU A 183 17.60 -13.41 5.72
N MET A 184 16.84 -12.40 5.27
CA MET A 184 16.72 -12.07 3.85
C MET A 184 17.99 -11.49 3.26
N ALA A 185 18.70 -10.64 4.00
CA ALA A 185 19.96 -10.05 3.56
C ALA A 185 21.06 -11.12 3.45
N SER A 186 21.12 -12.07 4.39
CA SER A 186 22.08 -13.19 4.39
C SER A 186 21.93 -14.14 3.20
N LYS A 187 20.79 -14.11 2.48
CA LYS A 187 20.56 -14.93 1.27
C LYS A 187 21.22 -14.38 0.00
N ASN A 188 21.81 -13.18 0.04
CA ASN A 188 22.40 -12.51 -1.11
C ASN A 188 21.48 -12.48 -2.34
N ILE A 189 20.24 -12.02 -2.11
CA ILE A 189 19.21 -11.91 -3.14
C ILE A 189 19.70 -10.99 -4.24
N ARG A 190 19.74 -11.47 -5.48
CA ARG A 190 20.11 -10.68 -6.66
C ARG A 190 18.91 -9.94 -7.21
N GLY A 191 19.09 -8.68 -7.59
CA GLY A 191 18.08 -7.83 -8.24
C GLY A 191 17.85 -8.16 -9.72
N GLU A 192 17.62 -9.43 -10.03
CA GLU A 192 17.50 -10.00 -11.39
C GLU A 192 16.10 -10.61 -11.58
N ARG A 193 15.58 -10.70 -12.82
CA ARG A 193 14.19 -11.16 -13.09
C ARG A 193 13.99 -12.61 -12.69
N GLU A 194 15.06 -13.39 -12.73
CA GLU A 194 15.12 -14.82 -12.41
C GLU A 194 15.05 -15.06 -10.90
N SER A 195 15.35 -14.04 -10.08
CA SER A 195 15.31 -14.12 -8.63
C SER A 195 13.88 -14.00 -8.12
N ALA A 196 13.26 -15.14 -7.81
CA ALA A 196 11.90 -15.19 -7.26
C ALA A 196 11.75 -14.33 -5.99
N GLN A 197 12.78 -14.27 -5.15
CA GLN A 197 12.78 -13.46 -3.93
C GLN A 197 12.81 -11.95 -4.24
N PHE A 198 13.59 -11.53 -5.24
CA PHE A 198 13.60 -10.15 -5.66
C PHE A 198 12.27 -9.75 -6.30
N MET A 199 11.70 -10.62 -7.14
CA MET A 199 10.38 -10.41 -7.72
C MET A 199 9.30 -10.30 -6.63
N ASP A 200 9.40 -11.08 -5.54
CA ASP A 200 8.51 -10.98 -4.37
C ASP A 200 8.67 -9.66 -3.59
N ILE A 201 9.85 -9.03 -3.62
CA ILE A 201 10.12 -7.73 -3.00
C ILE A 201 9.49 -6.60 -3.84
N ILE A 202 9.68 -6.62 -5.15
CA ILE A 202 9.23 -5.51 -6.02
C ILE A 202 7.77 -5.64 -6.45
N ARG A 203 7.10 -6.78 -6.20
CA ARG A 203 5.69 -7.02 -6.59
C ARG A 203 4.68 -6.00 -6.06
N TYR A 204 5.05 -5.21 -5.05
CA TYR A 204 4.17 -4.18 -4.50
C TYR A 204 4.06 -2.94 -5.39
N TYR A 205 4.96 -2.77 -6.37
CA TYR A 205 5.02 -1.58 -7.21
C TYR A 205 4.42 -1.89 -8.59
N PRO A 206 3.26 -1.28 -8.94
CA PRO A 206 2.47 -1.67 -10.11
C PRO A 206 2.99 -1.15 -11.46
N GLU A 207 4.06 -0.36 -11.46
CA GLU A 207 4.65 0.15 -12.69
C GLU A 207 5.23 -0.98 -13.53
N GLU A 208 4.97 -0.98 -14.84
CA GLU A 208 5.63 -1.91 -15.76
C GLU A 208 7.16 -1.75 -15.73
N SER A 209 7.63 -0.52 -15.48
CA SER A 209 9.03 -0.18 -15.32
C SER A 209 9.60 -0.51 -13.94
N ALA A 210 8.82 -0.98 -12.96
CA ALA A 210 9.27 -1.15 -11.58
C ALA A 210 10.55 -2.00 -11.47
N PHE A 211 10.68 -3.05 -12.30
CA PHE A 211 11.91 -3.85 -12.34
C PHE A 211 13.12 -3.01 -12.78
N ASP A 212 13.00 -2.26 -13.87
CA ASP A 212 14.09 -1.49 -14.45
C ASP A 212 14.43 -0.27 -13.57
N ASP A 213 13.42 0.37 -12.99
CA ASP A 213 13.56 1.53 -12.10
C ASP A 213 14.20 1.18 -10.76
N LEU A 214 13.94 -0.02 -10.23
CA LEU A 214 14.48 -0.48 -8.95
C LEU A 214 15.78 -1.26 -9.08
N LYS A 215 16.25 -1.54 -10.29
CA LYS A 215 17.55 -2.16 -10.52
C LYS A 215 18.64 -1.26 -9.95
N ASN A 216 19.50 -1.80 -9.08
CA ASN A 216 20.49 -1.06 -8.30
C ASN A 216 19.91 -0.01 -7.32
N GLY A 217 18.58 0.07 -7.12
CA GLY A 217 17.91 1.10 -6.32
C GLY A 217 16.90 0.55 -5.30
N TRP A 218 16.90 -0.75 -5.04
CA TRP A 218 15.83 -1.45 -4.31
C TRP A 218 16.02 -1.54 -2.78
N CYS A 219 16.88 -0.70 -2.18
CA CYS A 219 17.09 -0.71 -0.74
C CYS A 219 15.83 -0.35 0.05
N ALA A 220 15.07 0.65 -0.39
CA ALA A 220 13.80 1.03 0.24
C ALA A 220 12.68 0.00 -0.01
N ALA A 221 12.64 -0.61 -1.21
CA ALA A 221 11.72 -1.72 -1.50
C ALA A 221 12.00 -2.94 -0.59
N PHE A 222 13.28 -3.24 -0.33
CA PHE A 222 13.68 -4.28 0.62
C PHE A 222 13.19 -3.98 2.04
N VAL A 223 13.38 -2.74 2.53
CA VAL A 223 12.88 -2.33 3.84
C VAL A 223 11.36 -2.42 3.91
N TYR A 224 10.65 -1.95 2.87
CA TYR A 224 9.20 -2.04 2.76
C TYR A 224 8.70 -3.48 2.84
N HIS A 225 9.34 -4.39 2.11
CA HIS A 225 8.99 -5.81 2.16
C HIS A 225 9.23 -6.43 3.55
N CYS A 226 10.31 -6.06 4.23
CA CYS A 226 10.62 -6.56 5.58
C CYS A 226 9.62 -6.05 6.62
N VAL A 227 9.21 -4.78 6.58
CA VAL A 227 8.21 -4.26 7.55
C VAL A 227 6.85 -4.93 7.38
N LEU A 228 6.41 -5.17 6.13
CA LEU A 228 5.15 -5.86 5.87
C LEU A 228 5.18 -7.30 6.40
N LYS A 229 6.28 -8.02 6.19
CA LYS A 229 6.46 -9.38 6.75
C LYS A 229 6.55 -9.38 8.28
N ALA A 230 7.00 -8.29 8.88
CA ALA A 230 7.04 -8.10 10.33
C ALA A 230 5.70 -7.66 10.94
N GLY A 231 4.64 -7.53 10.12
CA GLY A 231 3.29 -7.20 10.58
C GLY A 231 2.98 -5.70 10.65
N LEU A 232 3.89 -4.82 10.18
CA LEU A 232 3.57 -3.40 10.04
C LEU A 232 2.77 -3.19 8.76
N ALA A 233 1.54 -2.75 8.91
CA ALA A 233 0.68 -2.44 7.79
C ALA A 233 0.95 -1.00 7.30
N LEU A 234 1.41 -0.87 6.05
CA LEU A 234 1.71 0.40 5.40
C LEU A 234 1.29 0.38 3.92
N PRO A 235 0.67 1.45 3.39
CA PRO A 235 0.44 1.55 1.95
C PRO A 235 1.75 1.76 1.19
N ILE A 236 1.74 1.56 -0.13
CA ILE A 236 2.92 1.86 -0.97
C ILE A 236 3.24 3.36 -1.02
N LYS A 237 2.24 4.20 -0.72
CA LYS A 237 2.33 5.64 -0.62
C LYS A 237 1.22 6.15 0.30
N LEU A 238 1.57 7.06 1.20
CA LEU A 238 0.63 7.75 2.08
C LEU A 238 0.67 9.25 1.76
N PRO A 239 -0.47 9.94 1.56
CA PRO A 239 -0.48 11.41 1.58
C PRO A 239 -0.01 11.94 2.96
N PRO A 240 0.73 13.06 3.04
CA PRO A 240 1.12 13.95 1.95
C PRO A 240 2.44 13.54 1.26
N CYS A 241 3.09 12.44 1.66
CA CYS A 241 4.38 12.02 1.13
C CYS A 241 4.37 12.01 -0.40
N LYS A 242 5.39 12.63 -0.99
CA LYS A 242 5.44 12.83 -2.44
C LYS A 242 5.71 11.53 -3.19
N TYR A 243 6.59 10.71 -2.63
CA TYR A 243 7.12 9.49 -3.23
C TYR A 243 6.53 8.24 -2.57
N ARG A 244 6.60 7.11 -3.28
CA ARG A 244 6.27 5.78 -2.72
C ARG A 244 7.36 5.35 -1.74
N PHE A 245 7.03 4.41 -0.83
CA PHE A 245 8.01 3.72 0.05
C PHE A 245 9.01 2.82 -0.70
N ALA A 246 9.06 2.90 -2.03
CA ALA A 246 10.18 2.45 -2.86
C ALA A 246 11.38 3.42 -2.85
N GLY A 247 11.21 4.64 -2.35
CA GLY A 247 12.28 5.65 -2.28
C GLY A 247 12.65 6.00 -0.84
N VAL A 248 13.93 6.17 -0.57
CA VAL A 248 14.47 6.48 0.76
C VAL A 248 13.89 7.78 1.33
N GLY A 249 13.67 8.80 0.50
CA GLY A 249 13.08 10.07 0.92
C GLY A 249 11.67 9.93 1.51
N ALA A 250 10.85 8.99 1.01
CA ALA A 250 9.52 8.75 1.56
C ALA A 250 9.60 8.22 3.00
N TRP A 251 10.58 7.36 3.30
CA TRP A 251 10.83 6.87 4.65
C TRP A 251 11.28 7.98 5.58
N PHE A 252 12.19 8.85 5.12
CA PHE A 252 12.64 10.00 5.90
C PHE A 252 11.49 10.96 6.23
N GLU A 253 10.72 11.38 5.22
CA GLU A 253 9.56 12.27 5.40
C GLU A 253 8.55 11.65 6.38
N TRP A 254 8.17 10.39 6.16
CA TRP A 254 7.23 9.66 7.02
C TRP A 254 7.74 9.53 8.46
N GLY A 255 9.02 9.17 8.64
CA GLY A 255 9.62 9.04 9.97
C GLY A 255 9.68 10.37 10.72
N MET A 256 9.95 11.48 10.03
CA MET A 256 9.92 12.82 10.61
C MET A 256 8.50 13.24 11.03
N GLU A 257 7.52 13.06 10.14
CA GLU A 257 6.11 13.44 10.40
C GLU A 257 5.50 12.66 11.58
N ASN A 258 5.93 11.42 11.80
CA ASN A 258 5.46 10.58 12.91
C ASN A 258 6.33 10.69 14.18
N GLY A 259 7.33 11.59 14.20
CA GLY A 259 8.22 11.75 15.36
C GLY A 259 9.08 10.52 15.67
N LEU A 260 9.34 9.69 14.67
CA LEU A 260 10.11 8.43 14.77
C LEU A 260 11.59 8.61 14.41
N CYS A 261 11.94 9.77 13.87
CA CYS A 261 13.27 10.08 13.35
C CYS A 261 14.17 10.69 14.43
N PHE A 262 15.41 10.20 14.51
CA PHE A 262 16.47 10.76 15.37
C PHE A 262 17.84 10.62 14.71
N SER A 263 18.84 11.31 15.26
CA SER A 263 20.21 11.41 14.75
C SER A 263 21.24 11.02 15.81
N ASP A 264 22.49 10.80 15.39
CA ASP A 264 23.59 10.56 16.33
C ASP A 264 23.80 11.75 17.29
N THR A 265 23.42 12.98 16.90
CA THR A 265 23.54 14.18 17.74
C THR A 265 22.50 14.27 18.86
N ASP A 266 21.44 13.46 18.81
CA ASP A 266 20.39 13.45 19.83
C ASP A 266 20.79 12.63 21.07
N GLY A 267 21.96 11.99 21.06
CA GLY A 267 22.44 11.14 22.16
C GLY A 267 21.71 9.80 22.29
N ILE A 268 20.85 9.45 21.32
CA ILE A 268 20.15 8.17 21.26
C ILE A 268 21.03 7.16 20.52
N VAL A 269 21.26 6.00 21.13
CA VAL A 269 22.01 4.91 20.50
C VAL A 269 21.06 4.10 19.61
N PRO A 270 21.40 3.85 18.33
CA PRO A 270 20.58 3.03 17.46
C PRO A 270 20.58 1.57 17.95
N GLU A 271 19.43 0.94 17.84
CA GLU A 271 19.14 -0.41 18.32
C GLU A 271 18.80 -1.33 17.16
N ARG A 272 18.89 -2.64 17.41
CA ARG A 272 18.44 -3.66 16.47
C ARG A 272 16.98 -3.39 16.06
N GLY A 273 16.75 -3.36 14.75
CA GLY A 273 15.46 -3.09 14.10
C GLY A 273 15.13 -1.60 13.91
N ASP A 274 16.02 -0.68 14.27
CA ASP A 274 15.95 0.67 13.74
C ASP A 274 16.25 0.65 12.24
N ILE A 275 15.64 1.56 11.48
CA ILE A 275 16.01 1.81 10.10
C ILE A 275 17.12 2.85 10.10
N VAL A 276 18.19 2.63 9.34
CA VAL A 276 19.24 3.62 9.11
C VAL A 276 19.07 4.24 7.72
N ILE A 277 19.08 5.57 7.66
CA ILE A 277 19.16 6.33 6.41
C ILE A 277 20.54 6.94 6.30
N TYR A 278 21.24 6.60 5.22
CA TYR A 278 22.61 7.03 4.99
C TYR A 278 22.68 8.38 4.27
N ASN A 279 23.80 9.06 4.49
CA ASN A 279 24.12 10.35 3.89
C ASN A 279 25.17 10.19 2.80
N ASN A 280 24.74 10.29 1.53
CA ASN A 280 25.61 10.37 0.35
C ASN A 280 26.64 9.23 0.23
N ILE A 281 26.25 7.99 0.57
CA ILE A 281 27.17 6.85 0.52
C ILE A 281 27.26 6.19 -0.87
N ILE A 282 26.33 6.51 -1.78
CA ILE A 282 26.39 6.11 -3.18
C ILE A 282 27.28 7.12 -3.92
N SER A 283 28.27 6.59 -4.64
CA SER A 283 29.21 7.40 -5.39
C SER A 283 28.50 8.29 -6.44
N PRO A 284 29.00 9.51 -6.71
CA PRO A 284 28.41 10.44 -7.68
C PRO A 284 28.09 9.85 -9.06
N GLU A 285 28.92 8.93 -9.56
CA GLU A 285 28.72 8.25 -10.85
C GLU A 285 27.50 7.31 -10.88
N ASN A 286 27.02 6.91 -9.71
CA ASN A 286 25.89 5.99 -9.53
C ASN A 286 24.63 6.68 -9.00
N LYS A 287 24.63 8.01 -8.89
CA LYS A 287 23.47 8.80 -8.46
C LYS A 287 23.21 9.96 -9.41
N PRO A 288 21.96 10.49 -9.46
CA PRO A 288 21.68 11.71 -10.21
C PRO A 288 22.55 12.87 -9.75
N ALA A 289 22.98 13.75 -10.65
CA ALA A 289 23.89 14.87 -10.36
C ALA A 289 23.40 15.80 -9.24
N ASN A 290 22.09 15.89 -9.03
CA ASN A 290 21.45 16.64 -7.93
C ASN A 290 20.61 15.72 -7.03
N GLY A 291 21.11 14.50 -6.78
CA GLY A 291 20.46 13.54 -5.90
C GLY A 291 20.32 14.08 -4.48
N ALA A 292 19.23 13.70 -3.81
CA ALA A 292 19.05 14.01 -2.40
C ALA A 292 20.12 13.32 -1.55
N TRP A 293 20.39 13.88 -0.36
CA TRP A 293 21.41 13.35 0.55
C TRP A 293 21.07 11.93 1.05
N HIS A 294 19.78 11.62 1.18
CA HIS A 294 19.26 10.32 1.63
C HIS A 294 19.27 9.30 0.48
N ASP A 295 20.46 8.82 0.11
CA ASP A 295 20.66 8.01 -1.09
C ASP A 295 20.59 6.49 -0.86
N HIS A 296 20.66 6.05 0.40
CA HIS A 296 20.58 4.63 0.75
C HIS A 296 19.95 4.40 2.12
N MET A 297 19.48 3.19 2.37
CA MET A 297 18.97 2.79 3.68
C MET A 297 19.16 1.31 3.97
N GLY A 298 19.06 0.96 5.26
CA GLY A 298 19.12 -0.41 5.75
C GLY A 298 18.43 -0.57 7.10
N ILE A 299 18.50 -1.77 7.65
CA ILE A 299 17.91 -2.13 8.94
C ILE A 299 19.04 -2.50 9.89
N VAL A 300 19.13 -1.81 11.02
CA VAL A 300 20.18 -1.98 12.03
C VAL A 300 20.06 -3.37 12.66
N LEU A 301 21.17 -4.10 12.72
CA LEU A 301 21.26 -5.42 13.33
C LEU A 301 22.03 -5.40 14.65
N SER A 302 23.08 -4.56 14.73
CA SER A 302 23.86 -4.28 15.93
C SER A 302 24.63 -2.96 15.76
N CYS A 303 25.02 -2.38 16.90
CA CYS A 303 25.78 -1.13 16.95
C CYS A 303 26.86 -1.25 18.03
N ASP A 304 28.13 -1.26 17.61
CA ASP A 304 29.29 -1.43 18.47
C ASP A 304 30.23 -0.22 18.31
N GLY A 305 30.06 0.78 19.18
CA GLY A 305 30.84 2.01 19.15
C GLY A 305 30.64 2.78 17.84
N ASP A 306 31.71 2.88 17.03
CA ASP A 306 31.71 3.57 15.74
C ASP A 306 31.37 2.65 14.55
N ARG A 307 30.92 1.42 14.79
CA ARG A 307 30.53 0.45 13.75
C ARG A 307 29.05 0.11 13.86
N LEU A 308 28.38 0.15 12.71
CA LEU A 308 26.97 -0.23 12.56
C LEU A 308 26.89 -1.43 11.62
N ARG A 309 26.28 -2.52 12.08
CA ARG A 309 25.94 -3.66 11.23
C ARG A 309 24.50 -3.51 10.76
N ALA A 310 24.26 -3.60 9.46
CA ALA A 310 22.95 -3.40 8.87
C ALA A 310 22.63 -4.45 7.79
N ALA A 311 21.36 -4.83 7.68
CA ALA A 311 20.80 -5.57 6.57
C ALA A 311 20.34 -4.59 5.49
N GLU A 312 20.82 -4.76 4.26
CA GLU A 312 20.55 -3.84 3.15
C GLU A 312 20.08 -4.59 1.90
N GLY A 313 19.17 -3.97 1.16
CA GLY A 313 18.70 -4.50 -0.13
C GLY A 313 19.70 -4.31 -1.28
N ASN A 314 20.62 -3.35 -1.20
CA ASN A 314 21.57 -3.11 -2.29
C ASN A 314 22.95 -2.73 -1.74
N ILE A 315 23.78 -3.72 -1.46
CA ILE A 315 25.13 -3.45 -0.94
C ILE A 315 26.06 -2.99 -2.06
N TYR A 316 26.87 -1.96 -1.78
CA TYR A 316 27.90 -1.42 -2.67
C TYR A 316 27.43 -1.08 -4.10
N ASN A 317 26.15 -0.82 -4.29
CA ASN A 317 25.54 -0.63 -5.60
C ASN A 317 25.75 -1.81 -6.58
N LYS A 318 25.81 -3.05 -6.05
CA LYS A 318 26.04 -4.28 -6.83
C LYS A 318 24.77 -5.07 -7.13
N ASN A 319 23.60 -4.47 -6.91
CA ASN A 319 22.30 -5.09 -7.15
C ASN A 319 22.06 -6.38 -6.36
N VAL A 320 22.56 -6.45 -5.14
CA VAL A 320 22.49 -7.64 -4.30
C VAL A 320 22.23 -7.25 -2.85
N SER A 321 21.40 -8.02 -2.14
CA SER A 321 21.23 -7.83 -0.70
C SER A 321 22.44 -8.34 0.08
N GLY A 322 22.62 -7.84 1.29
CA GLY A 322 23.66 -8.34 2.17
C GLY A 322 23.64 -7.71 3.54
N VAL A 323 24.27 -8.40 4.48
CA VAL A 323 24.60 -7.83 5.78
C VAL A 323 25.96 -7.18 5.68
N ILE A 324 26.04 -5.92 6.06
CA ILE A 324 27.24 -5.09 5.93
C ILE A 324 27.57 -4.41 7.24
N GLU A 325 28.86 -4.15 7.46
CA GLU A 325 29.34 -3.28 8.52
C GLU A 325 29.78 -1.96 7.91
N ARG A 326 29.31 -0.84 8.48
CA ARG A 326 29.69 0.51 8.06
C ARG A 326 30.15 1.30 9.27
N LYS A 327 31.08 2.23 9.03
CA LYS A 327 31.48 3.22 10.03
C LYS A 327 30.31 4.18 10.28
N ARG A 328 30.00 4.48 11.54
CA ARG A 328 29.07 5.53 11.99
C ARG A 328 29.68 6.92 11.84
N GLY A 329 28.90 7.95 12.15
CA GLY A 329 29.31 9.35 12.02
C GLY A 329 28.88 9.93 10.69
N GLY A 330 29.79 10.55 9.93
CA GLY A 330 29.44 11.37 8.76
C GLY A 330 28.73 10.66 7.59
N THR A 331 28.66 9.33 7.59
CA THR A 331 27.94 8.49 6.63
C THR A 331 26.47 8.27 7.02
N ILE A 332 26.09 8.57 8.26
CA ILE A 332 24.74 8.43 8.79
C ILE A 332 24.04 9.77 8.63
N GLY A 333 22.84 9.76 8.05
CA GLY A 333 21.98 10.94 8.08
C GLY A 333 21.04 10.93 9.28
N CYS A 334 20.28 9.85 9.44
CA CYS A 334 19.37 9.66 10.58
C CYS A 334 18.99 8.18 10.74
N TYR A 335 18.24 7.91 11.81
CA TYR A 335 17.60 6.63 12.07
C TYR A 335 16.10 6.84 12.24
N ILE A 336 15.31 5.81 11.94
CA ILE A 336 13.88 5.76 12.21
C ILE A 336 13.63 4.60 13.16
N ARG A 337 13.09 4.89 14.34
CA ARG A 337 12.70 3.88 15.33
C ARG A 337 11.19 3.71 15.34
N ILE A 338 10.73 2.61 14.76
CA ILE A 338 9.33 2.21 14.81
C ILE A 338 9.12 1.45 16.14
N PRO A 339 8.21 1.90 17.02
CA PRO A 339 7.95 1.19 18.27
C PRO A 339 7.24 -0.14 17.99
N ASP A 340 7.39 -1.09 18.91
CA ASP A 340 6.55 -2.28 18.90
C ASP A 340 5.07 -1.88 18.94
N ASP A 341 4.24 -2.66 18.29
CA ASP A 341 2.81 -2.45 18.22
C ASP A 341 2.39 -1.14 17.53
N PHE A 342 3.30 -0.47 16.80
CA PHE A 342 2.97 0.70 15.99
C PHE A 342 1.86 0.38 15.00
N ASP A 343 0.83 1.22 15.00
CA ASP A 343 -0.29 1.16 14.08
C ASP A 343 -0.29 2.44 13.23
N CYS A 344 -0.34 2.29 11.92
CA CYS A 344 -0.38 3.43 11.02
C CYS A 344 -1.81 3.95 11.01
N GLU A 345 -2.10 5.06 11.69
CA GLU A 345 -3.45 5.60 11.68
C GLU A 345 -3.95 5.88 10.25
N ASP A 346 -5.25 5.68 10.03
CA ASP A 346 -5.90 6.08 8.78
C ASP A 346 -5.66 7.59 8.59
N TRP A 347 -5.15 7.97 7.42
CA TRP A 347 -4.93 9.37 7.12
C TRP A 347 -6.24 10.16 7.16
N SER A 348 -6.30 11.18 8.03
CA SER A 348 -7.50 11.98 8.31
C SER A 348 -7.61 13.28 7.51
N GLY A 349 -6.74 13.48 6.51
CA GLY A 349 -6.73 14.69 5.69
C GLY A 349 -7.81 14.68 4.59
N ASP A 350 -8.03 15.84 3.97
CA ASP A 350 -8.92 15.95 2.81
C ASP A 350 -8.22 15.44 1.55
N TYR A 351 -8.56 14.22 1.15
CA TYR A 351 -7.95 13.56 0.00
C TYR A 351 -8.20 14.28 -1.32
N LYS A 352 -9.41 14.84 -1.51
CA LYS A 352 -9.74 15.57 -2.75
C LYS A 352 -8.92 16.85 -2.84
N LYS A 353 -8.74 17.56 -1.71
CA LYS A 353 -7.85 18.73 -1.65
C LYS A 353 -6.40 18.35 -1.91
N TYR A 354 -5.92 17.22 -1.38
CA TYR A 354 -4.59 16.69 -1.69
C TYR A 354 -4.43 16.42 -3.20
N LEU A 355 -5.42 15.78 -3.83
CA LEU A 355 -5.38 15.49 -5.26
C LEU A 355 -5.25 16.75 -6.12
N ARG A 356 -6.04 17.79 -5.83
CA ARG A 356 -6.03 19.07 -6.55
C ARG A 356 -4.73 19.87 -6.36
N ASN A 357 -4.18 19.87 -5.15
CA ASN A 357 -3.08 20.77 -4.82
C ASN A 357 -1.69 20.15 -5.04
N VAL A 358 -1.56 18.84 -4.84
CA VAL A 358 -0.26 18.17 -4.69
C VAL A 358 -0.09 17.04 -5.70
N ALA A 359 -1.15 16.26 -5.97
CA ALA A 359 -1.06 15.12 -6.88
C ALA A 359 -1.09 15.51 -8.36
N GLY A 360 -1.36 16.78 -8.67
CA GLY A 360 -1.38 17.33 -10.03
C GLY A 360 -2.43 16.66 -10.91
N ILE A 361 -3.61 16.40 -10.33
CA ILE A 361 -4.81 16.06 -11.10
C ILE A 361 -5.42 17.35 -11.60
#